data_AF-A0A6V7W1I5-F1
#
_entry.id   AF-A0A6V7W1I5-F1
#
_cell.length_a   1.000
_cell.length_b   1.000
_cell.length_c   1.000
_cell.angle_alpha   90.00
_cell.angle_beta   90.00
_cell.angle_gamma   90.00
#
_symmetry.space_group_name_H-M   'P 1'
#
loop_
_entity.id
_entity.type
_entity.pdbx_description
1 polymer ?
#
loop_
_entity_poly.entity_id
_entity_poly.type
_entity_poly.pdbx_seq_one_letter_code
_entity_poly.pdbx_strand_id
1 'polypeptide(L)'
;MDKAYTKVRIVMDASARPPSQPSAPSLNNCLHTGPLLLKQLIGILLRFRFMKRVILADIEKAFLQLGVRESDRDATRFLWVKNPKEIELDQFQYAPCIVYRFCRVSFGLTVSPFLLNATIREHLSLYESKVARSIEENLYVDNIMMCLNPSENATSACLEAIEIFKAGGMKLREFFGLKKSERQIPSEDLAPNQEETKILGIKWNQIKDVLILKLPKFEGKITKRSILSTIAQVYDPLGIVSPALVPAKHLLQKVFEANYKWDTEVSDDIKKQWQKNNVILEGLL
;
A
#
# COMPACT_ATOMS: atom_id res chain seq x y z
N MET A 1 -18.96 -1.67 -13.00
CA MET A 1 -18.03 -2.41 -13.87
C MET A 1 -16.63 -2.11 -13.42
N ASP A 2 -16.08 -2.97 -12.55
CA ASP A 2 -14.68 -2.92 -12.15
C ASP A 2 -13.81 -3.28 -13.36
N LYS A 3 -12.74 -2.52 -13.63
CA LYS A 3 -11.81 -2.85 -14.72
C LYS A 3 -11.17 -4.22 -14.45
N ALA A 4 -11.52 -5.18 -15.31
CA ALA A 4 -11.24 -6.61 -15.23
C ALA A 4 -9.85 -7.04 -15.71
N TYR A 5 -8.78 -6.45 -15.19
CA TYR A 5 -7.44 -7.06 -15.30
C TYR A 5 -6.67 -6.80 -14.01
N THR A 6 -6.36 -7.86 -13.24
CA THR A 6 -5.39 -7.77 -12.16
C THR A 6 -4.08 -7.28 -12.77
N LYS A 7 -3.71 -6.03 -12.48
CA LYS A 7 -2.49 -5.40 -12.98
C LYS A 7 -1.31 -6.21 -12.43
N VAL A 8 -0.77 -7.12 -13.23
CA VAL A 8 0.41 -7.91 -12.86
C VAL A 8 1.52 -6.93 -12.47
N ARG A 9 2.07 -7.09 -11.26
CA ARG A 9 3.17 -6.27 -10.76
C ARG A 9 4.42 -7.13 -10.76
N ILE A 10 5.49 -6.62 -11.39
CA ILE A 10 6.80 -7.25 -11.33
C ILE A 10 7.41 -6.85 -9.99
N VAL A 11 7.78 -7.85 -9.19
CA VAL A 11 8.46 -7.66 -7.89
C VAL A 11 9.78 -8.40 -7.94
N MET A 12 10.85 -7.73 -7.53
CA MET A 12 12.15 -8.37 -7.38
C MET A 12 12.24 -9.02 -6.01
N ASP A 13 12.43 -10.34 -5.95
CA ASP A 13 12.76 -11.00 -4.69
C ASP A 13 14.26 -10.82 -4.38
N ALA A 14 14.59 -9.67 -3.81
CA ALA A 14 15.94 -9.36 -3.37
C ALA A 14 16.31 -10.01 -2.02
N SER A 15 15.41 -10.80 -1.45
CA SER A 15 15.64 -11.61 -0.25
C SER A 15 16.00 -13.06 -0.60
N ALA A 16 15.84 -13.46 -1.87
CA ALA A 16 16.21 -14.77 -2.37
C ALA A 16 17.68 -15.11 -2.06
N ARG A 17 17.91 -16.38 -1.71
CA ARG A 17 19.23 -16.94 -1.43
C ARG A 17 19.42 -18.22 -2.23
N PRO A 18 20.67 -18.58 -2.59
CA PRO A 18 20.96 -19.86 -3.20
C PRO A 18 20.48 -21.00 -2.28
N PRO A 19 19.68 -21.96 -2.78
CA PRO A 19 19.24 -23.10 -1.97
C PRO A 19 20.40 -23.92 -1.40
N SER A 20 21.52 -23.98 -2.14
CA SER A 20 22.75 -24.65 -1.74
C SER A 20 23.53 -23.90 -0.64
N GLN A 21 23.25 -22.62 -0.39
CA GLN A 21 23.95 -21.81 0.60
C GLN A 21 22.99 -20.87 1.35
N PRO A 22 22.19 -21.39 2.31
CA PRO A 22 21.22 -20.58 3.07
C PRO A 22 21.82 -19.45 3.90
N SER A 23 23.12 -19.54 4.22
CA SER A 23 23.90 -18.53 4.95
C SER A 23 24.49 -17.43 4.05
N ALA A 24 24.44 -17.58 2.73
CA ALA A 24 24.90 -16.54 1.83
C ALA A 24 24.04 -15.27 1.97
N PRO A 25 24.64 -14.07 1.91
CA PRO A 25 23.87 -12.84 1.99
C PRO A 25 22.95 -12.71 0.78
N SER A 26 21.72 -12.27 0.99
CA SER A 26 20.86 -11.83 -0.11
C SER A 26 21.26 -10.44 -0.59
N LEU A 27 20.72 -10.00 -1.72
CA LEU A 27 20.92 -8.63 -2.20
C LEU A 27 20.48 -7.61 -1.13
N ASN A 28 19.32 -7.82 -0.51
CA ASN A 28 18.83 -6.97 0.58
C ASN A 28 19.75 -6.92 1.81
N ASN A 29 20.55 -7.98 2.07
CA ASN A 29 21.56 -7.96 3.12
C ASN A 29 22.80 -7.14 2.74
N CYS A 30 23.05 -6.95 1.45
CA CYS A 30 24.19 -6.18 0.94
C CYS A 30 23.84 -4.71 0.67
N LEU A 31 22.56 -4.36 0.59
CA LEU A 31 22.09 -3.00 0.35
C LEU A 31 21.92 -2.22 1.65
N HIS A 32 22.39 -0.98 1.66
CA HIS A 32 22.13 -0.06 2.76
C HIS A 32 20.71 0.52 2.64
N THR A 33 19.80 0.09 3.51
CA THR A 33 18.37 0.48 3.51
C THR A 33 18.14 2.01 3.55
N GLY A 34 19.03 2.75 4.21
CA GLY A 34 18.83 4.17 4.50
C GLY A 34 17.87 4.39 5.68
N PRO A 35 17.76 5.64 6.17
CA PRO A 35 16.84 5.99 7.25
C PRO A 35 15.38 5.86 6.82
N LEU A 36 14.51 5.54 7.78
CA LEU A 36 13.06 5.52 7.55
C LEU A 36 12.53 6.96 7.43
N LEU A 37 12.25 7.39 6.20
CA LEU A 37 11.68 8.72 5.91
C LEU A 37 10.14 8.74 5.81
N LEU A 38 9.49 7.58 5.95
CA LEU A 38 8.03 7.51 5.90
C LEU A 38 7.42 8.24 7.09
N LYS A 39 6.50 9.16 6.79
CA LYS A 39 5.68 9.79 7.83
C LYS A 39 4.81 8.72 8.49
N GLN A 40 4.51 8.91 9.78
CA GLN A 40 3.66 7.97 10.51
C GLN A 40 2.26 7.91 9.88
N LEU A 41 1.84 6.70 9.48
CA LEU A 41 0.53 6.44 8.87
C LEU A 41 -0.62 7.02 9.70
N ILE A 42 -0.58 6.79 11.02
CA ILE A 42 -1.59 7.30 11.95
C ILE A 42 -1.62 8.83 11.92
N GLY A 43 -0.45 9.48 11.90
CA GLY A 43 -0.37 10.94 11.81
C GLY A 43 -0.98 11.51 10.54
N ILE A 44 -0.79 10.84 9.40
CA ILE A 44 -1.43 11.22 8.13
C ILE A 44 -2.95 11.05 8.22
N LEU A 45 -3.43 9.91 8.72
CA LEU A 45 -4.86 9.63 8.86
C LEU A 45 -5.56 10.58 9.86
N LEU A 46 -4.86 11.00 10.92
CA LEU A 46 -5.37 12.02 11.84
C LEU A 46 -5.47 13.39 11.15
N ARG A 47 -4.42 13.83 10.44
CA ARG A 47 -4.48 15.07 9.64
C ARG A 47 -5.61 15.02 8.63
N PHE A 48 -5.76 13.91 7.93
CA PHE A 48 -6.88 13.68 7.02
C PHE A 48 -8.25 13.96 7.68
N ARG A 49 -8.46 13.51 8.92
CA ARG A 49 -9.72 13.74 9.65
C ARG A 49 -9.88 15.15 10.20
N PHE A 50 -8.79 15.83 10.56
CA PHE A 50 -8.87 17.22 11.07
C PHE A 50 -9.03 18.25 9.97
N MET A 51 -8.61 17.94 8.75
CA MET A 51 -8.62 18.88 7.64
C MET A 51 -10.01 18.96 7.01
N LYS A 52 -10.51 20.18 6.83
CA LYS A 52 -11.85 20.43 6.27
C LYS A 52 -11.95 20.12 4.78
N ARG A 53 -10.82 20.10 4.09
CA ARG A 53 -10.76 19.90 2.66
C ARG A 53 -9.48 19.16 2.30
N VAL A 54 -9.65 18.00 1.66
CA VAL A 54 -8.55 17.13 1.27
C VAL A 54 -8.71 16.73 -0.19
N ILE A 55 -7.62 16.81 -0.94
CA ILE A 55 -7.49 16.24 -2.27
C ILE A 55 -6.47 15.11 -2.20
N LEU A 56 -6.80 13.96 -2.78
CA LEU A 56 -5.91 12.80 -2.88
C LEU A 56 -5.42 12.66 -4.32
N ALA A 57 -4.20 12.17 -4.49
CA ALA A 57 -3.64 11.83 -5.80
C ALA A 57 -2.59 10.72 -5.64
N ASP A 58 -2.28 10.04 -6.74
CA ASP A 58 -1.26 9.00 -6.80
C ASP A 58 -0.12 9.40 -7.75
N ILE A 59 1.10 9.02 -7.40
CA ILE A 59 2.26 9.10 -8.31
C ILE A 59 2.27 7.85 -9.20
N GLU A 60 2.16 8.04 -10.51
CA GLU A 60 2.19 6.93 -11.44
C GLU A 60 3.55 6.21 -11.42
N LYS A 61 3.53 4.93 -11.01
CA LYS A 61 4.70 4.05 -11.04
C LYS A 61 5.91 4.69 -10.32
N ALA A 62 5.67 5.31 -9.17
CA ALA A 62 6.62 6.13 -8.41
C ALA A 62 8.09 5.64 -8.45
N PHE A 63 8.35 4.39 -8.05
CA PHE A 63 9.72 3.83 -8.06
C PHE A 63 10.37 3.81 -9.45
N LEU A 64 9.60 3.51 -10.50
CA LEU A 64 10.12 3.42 -11.86
C LEU A 64 10.47 4.78 -12.47
N GLN A 65 10.08 5.89 -11.84
CA GLN A 65 10.49 7.23 -12.26
C GLN A 65 11.94 7.54 -11.83
N LEU A 66 12.46 6.83 -10.83
CA LEU A 66 13.82 7.05 -10.32
C LEU A 66 14.83 6.22 -11.12
N GLY A 67 15.86 6.89 -11.65
CA GLY A 67 17.00 6.25 -12.29
C GLY A 67 17.92 5.57 -11.28
N VAL A 68 18.39 4.37 -11.62
CA VAL A 68 19.54 3.75 -10.94
C VAL A 68 20.80 4.19 -11.66
N ARG A 69 21.80 4.65 -10.89
CA ARG A 69 23.12 5.07 -11.42
C ARG A 69 23.74 3.93 -12.20
N GLU A 70 24.38 4.24 -13.33
CA GLU A 70 24.86 3.22 -14.26
C GLU A 70 25.81 2.21 -13.63
N SER A 71 26.66 2.65 -12.71
CA SER A 71 27.58 1.81 -11.94
C SER A 71 26.89 0.76 -11.07
N ASP A 72 25.66 1.03 -10.64
CA ASP A 72 24.96 0.24 -9.63
C ASP A 72 23.93 -0.71 -10.29
N ARG A 73 23.61 -0.51 -11.57
CA ARG A 73 22.59 -1.30 -12.30
C ARG A 73 22.91 -2.79 -12.30
N ASP A 74 24.18 -3.16 -12.32
CA ASP A 74 24.60 -4.57 -12.36
C ASP A 74 24.27 -5.34 -11.07
N ALA A 75 24.08 -4.65 -9.95
CA ALA A 75 23.57 -5.28 -8.72
C ALA A 75 22.09 -5.70 -8.81
N THR A 76 21.36 -5.21 -9.82
CA THR A 76 19.92 -5.45 -10.00
C THR A 76 19.61 -6.39 -11.17
N ARG A 77 20.56 -7.27 -11.51
CA ARG A 77 20.38 -8.26 -12.59
C ARG A 77 19.31 -9.29 -12.22
N PHE A 78 18.58 -9.75 -13.24
CA PHE A 78 17.63 -10.85 -13.11
C PHE A 78 17.61 -11.69 -14.39
N LEU A 79 17.20 -12.95 -14.24
CA LEU A 79 17.03 -13.88 -15.36
C LEU A 79 15.59 -13.82 -15.88
N TRP A 80 15.44 -13.76 -17.19
CA TRP A 80 14.16 -13.86 -17.87
C TRP A 80 14.15 -15.08 -18.78
N VAL A 81 13.19 -15.98 -18.56
CA VAL A 81 13.03 -17.17 -19.40
C VAL A 81 12.51 -16.74 -20.78
N LYS A 82 13.21 -17.15 -21.84
CA LYS A 82 12.81 -16.90 -23.22
C LYS A 82 11.69 -17.86 -23.61
N ASN A 83 10.63 -17.33 -24.23
CA ASN A 83 9.46 -18.08 -24.69
C ASN A 83 8.91 -19.07 -23.64
N PRO A 84 8.55 -18.63 -22.42
CA PRO A 84 8.15 -19.53 -21.33
C PRO A 84 6.89 -20.36 -21.63
N LYS A 85 6.10 -19.98 -22.63
CA LYS A 85 4.91 -20.73 -23.08
C LYS A 85 5.22 -21.92 -23.97
N GLU A 86 6.42 -21.96 -24.54
CA GLU A 86 6.89 -23.04 -25.44
C GLU A 86 7.69 -24.11 -24.67
N ILE A 87 7.85 -23.93 -23.34
CA ILE A 87 8.68 -24.78 -22.50
C ILE A 87 7.77 -25.67 -21.65
N GLU A 88 7.97 -26.97 -21.76
CA GLU A 88 7.31 -27.95 -20.89
C GLU A 88 7.82 -27.83 -19.43
N LEU A 89 6.95 -28.13 -18.46
CA LEU A 89 7.23 -27.89 -17.04
C LEU A 89 8.48 -28.65 -16.53
N ASP A 90 8.72 -29.85 -17.04
CA ASP A 90 9.88 -30.69 -16.72
C ASP A 90 11.19 -30.20 -17.36
N GLN A 91 11.10 -29.37 -18.40
CA GLN A 91 12.24 -28.78 -19.11
C GLN A 91 12.61 -27.38 -18.61
N PHE A 92 11.82 -26.81 -17.69
CA PHE A 92 11.99 -25.41 -17.23
C PHE A 92 13.36 -25.13 -16.61
N GLN A 93 14.01 -26.13 -16.04
CA GLN A 93 15.37 -26.02 -15.47
C GLN A 93 16.46 -25.77 -16.52
N TYR A 94 16.22 -26.13 -17.78
CA TYR A 94 17.15 -25.94 -18.90
C TYR A 94 16.71 -24.82 -19.85
N ALA A 95 15.68 -24.07 -19.45
CA ALA A 95 15.10 -23.05 -20.27
C ALA A 95 16.13 -21.96 -20.64
N PRO A 96 16.21 -21.55 -21.93
CA PRO A 96 17.10 -20.47 -22.33
C PRO A 96 16.71 -19.18 -21.61
N CYS A 97 17.68 -18.58 -20.91
CA CYS A 97 17.48 -17.35 -20.16
C CYS A 97 18.19 -16.16 -20.81
N ILE A 98 17.58 -14.99 -20.68
CA ILE A 98 18.18 -13.69 -21.01
C ILE A 98 18.46 -12.97 -19.70
N VAL A 99 19.65 -12.38 -19.58
CA VAL A 99 20.00 -11.56 -18.42
C VAL A 99 19.57 -10.12 -18.68
N TYR A 100 18.70 -9.60 -17.83
CA TYR A 100 18.35 -8.18 -17.80
C TYR A 100 18.87 -7.53 -16.52
N ARG A 101 18.85 -6.20 -16.46
CA ARG A 101 19.14 -5.41 -15.28
C ARG A 101 18.17 -4.24 -15.19
N PHE A 102 17.81 -3.82 -13.97
CA PHE A 102 16.97 -2.65 -13.81
C PHE A 102 17.78 -1.36 -14.03
N CYS A 103 17.24 -0.47 -14.87
CA CYS A 103 17.76 0.90 -15.01
C CYS A 103 17.04 1.90 -14.08
N ARG A 104 15.98 1.44 -13.41
CA ARG A 104 15.11 2.22 -12.54
C ARG A 104 14.93 1.52 -11.20
N VAL A 105 14.61 2.27 -10.16
CA VAL A 105 14.40 1.70 -8.82
C VAL A 105 13.20 0.74 -8.89
N SER A 106 13.38 -0.49 -8.43
CA SER A 106 12.37 -1.55 -8.50
C SER A 106 11.69 -1.78 -7.14
N PHE A 107 10.51 -2.38 -7.16
CA PHE A 107 9.86 -2.84 -5.93
C PHE A 107 10.52 -4.12 -5.43
N GLY A 108 10.77 -4.21 -4.11
CA GLY A 108 11.35 -5.39 -3.44
C GLY A 108 12.77 -5.20 -2.88
N LEU A 109 13.45 -4.10 -3.24
CA LEU A 109 14.71 -3.72 -2.58
C LEU A 109 14.42 -2.98 -1.26
N THR A 110 15.20 -3.27 -0.22
CA THR A 110 15.11 -2.60 1.08
C THR A 110 15.36 -1.08 0.98
N VAL A 111 16.23 -0.66 0.06
CA VAL A 111 16.60 0.75 -0.15
C VAL A 111 15.57 1.56 -0.95
N SER A 112 14.68 0.90 -1.72
CA SER A 112 13.75 1.59 -2.64
C SER A 112 12.85 2.62 -1.94
N PRO A 113 12.23 2.34 -0.78
CA PRO A 113 11.40 3.33 -0.08
C PRO A 113 12.18 4.58 0.32
N PHE A 114 13.44 4.44 0.76
CA PHE A 114 14.28 5.58 1.11
C PHE A 114 14.58 6.42 -0.14
N LEU A 115 15.02 5.80 -1.23
CA LEU A 115 15.35 6.52 -2.47
C LEU A 115 14.17 7.33 -3.00
N LEU A 116 12.97 6.74 -3.00
CA LEU A 116 11.74 7.42 -3.44
C LEU A 116 11.43 8.63 -2.56
N ASN A 117 11.34 8.43 -1.24
CA ASN A 117 10.98 9.51 -0.31
C ASN A 117 12.04 10.61 -0.27
N ALA A 118 13.33 10.26 -0.29
CA ALA A 118 14.42 11.23 -0.29
C ALA A 118 14.38 12.09 -1.56
N THR A 119 14.20 11.47 -2.73
CA THR A 119 14.11 12.18 -4.01
C THR A 119 12.91 13.13 -4.05
N ILE A 120 11.73 12.66 -3.65
CA ILE A 120 10.52 13.51 -3.64
C ILE A 120 10.69 14.65 -2.64
N ARG A 121 11.19 14.39 -1.44
CA ARG A 121 11.39 15.41 -0.41
C ARG A 121 12.38 16.48 -0.86
N GLU A 122 13.51 16.07 -1.44
CA GLU A 122 14.49 17.00 -1.99
C GLU A 122 13.86 17.84 -3.10
N HIS A 123 13.15 17.20 -4.04
CA HIS A 123 12.46 17.88 -5.13
C HIS A 123 11.43 18.91 -4.63
N LEU A 124 10.58 18.54 -3.68
CA LEU A 124 9.60 19.43 -3.07
C LEU A 124 10.24 20.60 -2.30
N SER A 125 11.44 20.40 -1.74
CA SER A 125 12.17 21.45 -1.01
C SER A 125 12.62 22.62 -1.89
N LEU A 126 12.69 22.40 -3.21
CA LEU A 126 13.03 23.43 -4.20
C LEU A 126 11.90 24.44 -4.43
N TYR A 127 10.70 24.19 -3.89
CA TYR A 127 9.51 25.02 -4.12
C TYR A 127 9.05 25.67 -2.82
N GLU A 128 9.02 27.01 -2.80
CA GLU A 128 8.39 27.79 -1.74
C GLU A 128 6.86 27.84 -1.92
N SER A 129 6.22 26.67 -1.86
CA SER A 129 4.79 26.51 -2.10
C SER A 129 4.06 25.89 -0.90
N LYS A 130 2.86 26.39 -0.61
CA LYS A 130 1.96 25.74 0.35
C LYS A 130 1.54 24.35 -0.11
N VAL A 131 1.36 24.15 -1.42
CA VAL A 131 1.03 22.85 -2.01
C VAL A 131 2.20 21.90 -1.82
N ALA A 132 3.42 22.32 -2.18
CA ALA A 132 4.61 21.48 -2.00
C ALA A 132 4.81 21.05 -0.54
N ARG A 133 4.66 22.00 0.41
CA ARG A 133 4.73 21.72 1.85
C ARG A 133 3.64 20.78 2.33
N SER A 134 2.40 21.01 1.91
CA SER A 134 1.24 20.17 2.23
C SER A 134 1.47 18.74 1.76
N ILE A 135 2.02 18.56 0.55
CA ILE A 135 2.38 17.24 0.01
C ILE A 135 3.52 16.60 0.81
N GLU A 136 4.60 17.32 1.12
CA GLU A 136 5.74 16.78 1.89
C GLU A 136 5.29 16.23 3.25
N GLU A 137 4.43 16.97 3.95
CA GLU A 137 3.92 16.60 5.27
C GLU A 137 2.99 15.38 5.23
N ASN A 138 2.40 15.09 4.07
CA ASN A 138 1.30 14.14 3.92
C ASN A 138 1.54 13.06 2.85
N LEU A 139 2.77 12.92 2.39
CA LEU A 139 3.19 11.88 1.46
C LEU A 139 3.28 10.53 2.18
N TYR A 140 2.69 9.49 1.58
CA TYR A 140 2.88 8.10 2.00
C TYR A 140 3.23 7.23 0.81
N VAL A 141 4.53 6.96 0.64
CA VAL A 141 5.08 6.23 -0.51
C VAL A 141 4.71 6.92 -1.83
N ASP A 142 3.70 6.42 -2.54
CA ASP A 142 3.19 6.92 -3.81
C ASP A 142 1.85 7.67 -3.68
N ASN A 143 1.23 7.66 -2.49
CA ASN A 143 -0.02 8.36 -2.20
C ASN A 143 0.28 9.78 -1.72
N ILE A 144 -0.32 10.76 -2.39
CA ILE A 144 -0.25 12.18 -2.06
C ILE A 144 -1.57 12.61 -1.45
N MET A 145 -1.48 13.40 -0.38
CA MET A 145 -2.61 14.09 0.20
C MET A 145 -2.30 15.59 0.28
N MET A 146 -3.14 16.40 -0.35
CA MET A 146 -3.11 17.85 -0.25
C MET A 146 -4.22 18.31 0.69
N CYS A 147 -3.82 18.93 1.79
CA CYS A 147 -4.72 19.59 2.71
C CYS A 147 -4.87 21.06 2.31
N LEU A 148 -6.12 21.49 2.13
CA LEU A 148 -6.47 22.85 1.70
C LEU A 148 -7.39 23.50 2.73
N ASN A 149 -7.35 24.82 2.80
CA ASN A 149 -8.37 25.61 3.48
C ASN A 149 -9.67 25.61 2.63
N PRO A 150 -10.87 25.72 3.24
CA PRO A 150 -12.13 25.74 2.49
C PRO A 150 -12.23 26.84 1.42
N SER A 151 -11.54 27.97 1.64
CA SER A 151 -11.50 29.11 0.72
C SER A 151 -10.47 28.95 -0.41
N GLU A 152 -9.56 27.98 -0.33
CA GLU A 152 -8.52 27.78 -1.34
C GLU A 152 -9.09 27.09 -2.59
N ASN A 153 -8.54 27.48 -3.75
CA ASN A 153 -8.93 26.93 -5.04
C ASN A 153 -8.25 25.58 -5.27
N ALA A 154 -9.03 24.49 -5.20
CA ALA A 154 -8.50 23.14 -5.38
C ALA A 154 -8.00 22.86 -6.81
N THR A 155 -8.60 23.45 -7.83
CA THR A 155 -8.13 23.32 -9.22
C THR A 155 -6.70 23.86 -9.34
N SER A 156 -6.48 25.07 -8.83
CA SER A 156 -5.16 25.71 -8.86
C SER A 156 -4.11 24.89 -8.11
N ALA A 157 -4.47 24.36 -6.93
CA ALA A 157 -3.57 23.49 -6.17
C ALA A 157 -3.21 22.20 -6.92
N CYS A 158 -4.18 21.57 -7.62
CA CYS A 158 -3.91 20.38 -8.43
C CYS A 158 -3.00 20.68 -9.61
N LEU A 159 -3.26 21.78 -10.35
CA LEU A 159 -2.42 22.19 -11.48
C LEU A 159 -0.99 22.51 -11.03
N GLU A 160 -0.84 23.19 -9.89
CA GLU A 160 0.46 23.46 -9.29
C GLU A 160 1.18 22.16 -8.92
N ALA A 161 0.49 21.21 -8.27
CA ALA A 161 1.07 19.90 -7.95
C ALA A 161 1.50 19.13 -9.22
N ILE A 162 0.70 19.18 -10.28
CA ILE A 162 1.04 18.55 -11.58
C ILE A 162 2.33 19.15 -12.13
N GLU A 163 2.46 20.47 -12.16
CA GLU A 163 3.67 21.13 -12.70
C GLU A 163 4.91 20.87 -11.84
N ILE A 164 4.76 20.89 -10.50
CA ILE A 164 5.84 20.52 -9.57
C ILE A 164 6.34 19.10 -9.90
N PHE A 165 5.46 18.10 -9.91
CA PHE A 165 5.89 16.71 -10.13
C PHE A 165 6.38 16.46 -11.55
N LYS A 166 5.78 17.12 -12.56
CA LYS A 166 6.22 17.04 -13.96
C LYS A 166 7.64 17.57 -14.14
N ALA A 167 8.03 18.63 -13.44
CA ALA A 167 9.41 19.12 -13.44
C ALA A 167 10.40 18.09 -12.86
N GLY A 168 9.94 17.27 -11.91
CA GLY A 168 10.69 16.12 -11.37
C GLY A 168 10.62 14.85 -12.24
N GLY A 169 10.00 14.91 -13.42
CA GLY A 169 9.79 13.76 -14.31
C GLY A 169 8.78 12.74 -13.79
N MET A 170 7.92 13.12 -12.85
CA MET A 170 6.89 12.26 -12.26
C MET A 170 5.49 12.68 -12.72
N LYS A 171 4.64 11.71 -13.04
CA LYS A 171 3.24 11.96 -13.41
C LYS A 171 2.33 11.71 -12.22
N LEU A 172 1.49 12.69 -11.89
CA LEU A 172 0.37 12.53 -10.96
C LEU A 172 -0.87 12.01 -11.68
N ARG A 173 -1.73 11.31 -10.94
CA ARG A 173 -3.00 10.77 -11.46
C ARG A 173 -4.00 10.53 -10.32
N GLU A 174 -5.20 10.11 -10.69
CA GLU A 174 -6.27 9.72 -9.77
C GLU A 174 -6.62 10.81 -8.74
N PHE A 175 -6.67 12.07 -9.19
CA PHE A 175 -7.11 13.19 -8.34
C PHE A 175 -8.55 12.98 -7.84
N PHE A 176 -8.71 12.89 -6.53
CA PHE A 176 -9.98 12.63 -5.84
C PHE A 176 -10.24 13.69 -4.76
N GLY A 177 -11.51 13.97 -4.43
CA GLY A 177 -11.90 15.05 -3.50
C GLY A 177 -12.29 16.38 -4.17
N LEU A 178 -12.33 16.42 -5.51
CA LEU A 178 -12.72 17.60 -6.30
C LEU A 178 -14.24 17.65 -6.55
N LYS A 179 -14.85 18.82 -6.31
CA LYS A 179 -16.24 19.09 -6.73
C LYS A 179 -16.31 19.15 -8.25
N LYS A 180 -17.51 18.93 -8.82
CA LYS A 180 -17.73 18.98 -10.28
C LYS A 180 -17.18 20.26 -10.94
N SER A 181 -17.36 21.41 -10.30
CA SER A 181 -16.88 22.71 -10.81
C SER A 181 -15.35 22.88 -10.78
N GLU A 182 -14.64 22.05 -10.03
CA GLU A 182 -13.19 22.16 -9.78
C GLU A 182 -12.39 21.11 -10.58
N ARG A 183 -13.05 20.30 -11.40
CA ARG A 183 -12.42 19.27 -12.23
C ARG A 183 -11.85 19.84 -13.54
N GLN A 184 -11.32 21.05 -13.49
CA GLN A 184 -10.69 21.73 -14.62
C GLN A 184 -9.18 21.41 -14.67
N ILE A 185 -8.87 20.11 -14.62
CA ILE A 185 -7.53 19.52 -14.74
C ILE A 185 -7.57 18.46 -15.85
N PRO A 186 -6.41 17.97 -16.37
CA PRO A 186 -6.41 16.94 -17.41
C PRO A 186 -7.29 15.74 -17.05
N SER A 187 -8.15 15.33 -17.98
CA SER A 187 -9.20 14.34 -17.74
C SER A 187 -8.65 12.95 -17.36
N GLU A 188 -7.47 12.62 -17.88
CA GLU A 188 -6.72 11.39 -17.64
C GLU A 188 -6.11 11.31 -16.23
N ASP A 189 -5.97 12.46 -15.56
CA ASP A 189 -5.43 12.55 -14.22
C ASP A 189 -6.55 12.54 -13.17
N LEU A 190 -7.82 12.74 -13.56
CA LEU A 190 -8.95 12.65 -12.66
C LEU A 190 -9.22 11.20 -12.23
N ALA A 191 -9.55 11.01 -10.95
CA ALA A 191 -10.13 9.76 -10.50
C ALA A 191 -11.50 9.50 -11.16
N PRO A 192 -11.92 8.23 -11.29
CA PRO A 192 -13.28 7.90 -11.70
C PRO A 192 -14.32 8.66 -10.88
N ASN A 193 -15.45 9.00 -11.50
CA ASN A 193 -16.52 9.70 -10.80
C ASN A 193 -17.25 8.76 -9.84
N GLN A 194 -16.73 8.62 -8.63
CA GLN A 194 -17.27 7.79 -7.56
C GLN A 194 -17.29 8.57 -6.24
N GLU A 195 -18.18 8.18 -5.34
CA GLU A 195 -18.31 8.81 -4.01
C GLU A 195 -17.32 8.25 -3.00
N GLU A 196 -16.85 7.02 -3.23
CA GLU A 196 -15.94 6.32 -2.33
C GLU A 196 -14.56 6.15 -2.95
N THR A 197 -13.51 6.34 -2.15
CA THR A 197 -12.15 5.93 -2.49
C THR A 197 -11.49 5.23 -1.32
N LYS A 198 -10.27 4.74 -1.51
CA LYS A 198 -9.42 4.27 -0.41
C LYS A 198 -8.40 5.35 -0.08
N ILE A 199 -8.26 5.67 1.20
CA ILE A 199 -7.16 6.43 1.75
C ILE A 199 -6.31 5.50 2.63
N LEU A 200 -5.08 5.23 2.17
CA LEU A 200 -4.09 4.41 2.89
C LEU A 200 -4.66 3.10 3.46
N GLY A 201 -5.55 2.46 2.69
CA GLY A 201 -6.19 1.19 3.02
C GLY A 201 -7.59 1.29 3.66
N ILE A 202 -8.00 2.44 4.19
CA ILE A 202 -9.35 2.66 4.73
C ILE A 202 -10.25 3.22 3.62
N LYS A 203 -11.51 2.79 3.53
CA LYS A 203 -12.48 3.39 2.61
C LYS A 203 -12.98 4.73 3.16
N TRP A 204 -13.17 5.71 2.29
CA TRP A 204 -13.73 7.01 2.63
C TRP A 204 -14.82 7.38 1.64
N ASN A 205 -15.98 7.82 2.14
CA ASN A 205 -17.03 8.44 1.33
C ASN A 205 -16.93 9.96 1.44
N GLN A 206 -16.64 10.65 0.33
CA GLN A 206 -16.41 12.10 0.32
C GLN A 206 -17.68 12.93 0.47
N ILE A 207 -18.86 12.37 0.17
CA ILE A 207 -20.13 13.10 0.23
C ILE A 207 -20.65 13.16 1.67
N LYS A 208 -20.60 12.03 2.35
CA LYS A 208 -21.02 11.90 3.76
C LYS A 208 -19.90 12.24 4.75
N ASP A 209 -18.67 12.35 4.25
CA ASP A 209 -17.44 12.45 5.03
C ASP A 209 -17.31 11.38 6.15
N VAL A 210 -17.48 10.11 5.77
CA VAL A 210 -17.36 8.98 6.70
C VAL A 210 -16.24 8.03 6.28
N LEU A 211 -15.47 7.57 7.26
CA LEU A 211 -14.58 6.42 7.11
C LEU A 211 -15.40 5.14 7.20
N ILE A 212 -15.15 4.20 6.29
CA ILE A 212 -15.85 2.92 6.21
C ILE A 212 -14.82 1.82 6.50
N LEU A 213 -14.99 1.16 7.64
CA LEU A 213 -14.24 -0.03 8.02
C LEU A 213 -15.01 -1.25 7.57
N LYS A 214 -14.37 -2.13 6.78
CA LYS A 214 -14.97 -3.40 6.41
C LYS A 214 -14.63 -4.43 7.48
N LEU A 215 -15.65 -4.91 8.18
CA LEU A 215 -15.50 -6.04 9.10
C LEU A 215 -15.81 -7.35 8.37
N PRO A 216 -15.04 -8.42 8.63
CA PRO A 216 -15.27 -9.71 8.02
C PRO A 216 -16.52 -10.37 8.62
N LYS A 217 -17.31 -11.01 7.77
CA LYS A 217 -18.32 -11.97 8.22
C LYS A 217 -17.65 -13.33 8.42
N PHE A 218 -18.05 -14.06 9.45
CA PHE A 218 -17.52 -15.38 9.70
C PHE A 218 -18.51 -16.45 9.22
N GLU A 219 -18.02 -17.39 8.41
CA GLU A 219 -18.79 -18.53 7.93
C GLU A 219 -17.97 -19.82 8.06
N GLY A 220 -18.64 -20.93 8.38
CA GLY A 220 -18.03 -22.26 8.40
C GLY A 220 -17.45 -22.69 9.75
N LYS A 221 -16.42 -23.55 9.69
CA LYS A 221 -15.85 -24.23 10.86
C LYS A 221 -14.99 -23.28 11.70
N ILE A 222 -15.18 -23.34 13.02
CA ILE A 222 -14.37 -22.58 13.98
C ILE A 222 -13.09 -23.38 14.25
N THR A 223 -11.99 -22.95 13.64
CA THR A 223 -10.65 -23.54 13.76
C THR A 223 -9.65 -22.45 14.14
N LYS A 224 -8.45 -22.86 14.56
CA LYS A 224 -7.36 -21.90 14.81
C LYS A 224 -7.08 -21.01 13.60
N ARG A 225 -7.08 -21.58 12.39
CA ARG A 225 -6.88 -20.84 11.13
C ARG A 225 -8.00 -19.84 10.88
N SER A 226 -9.26 -20.24 11.02
CA SER A 226 -10.38 -19.36 10.69
C SER A 226 -10.50 -18.19 11.67
N ILE A 227 -10.33 -18.43 12.98
CA ILE A 227 -10.26 -17.36 14.00
C ILE A 227 -9.15 -16.35 13.67
N LEU A 228 -7.92 -16.83 13.44
CA LEU A 228 -6.79 -15.96 13.10
C LEU A 228 -7.07 -15.15 11.84
N SER A 229 -7.53 -15.82 10.77
CA SER A 229 -7.81 -15.21 9.47
C SER A 229 -8.87 -14.12 9.59
N THR A 230 -9.96 -14.37 10.34
CA THR A 230 -11.02 -13.38 10.54
C THR A 230 -10.50 -12.17 11.32
N ILE A 231 -9.76 -12.36 12.42
CA ILE A 231 -9.20 -11.22 13.17
C ILE A 231 -8.22 -10.41 12.31
N ALA A 232 -7.36 -11.09 11.54
CA ALA A 232 -6.33 -10.45 10.72
C ALA A 232 -6.88 -9.67 9.51
N GLN A 233 -8.11 -9.97 9.07
CA GLN A 233 -8.77 -9.23 7.97
C GLN A 233 -9.20 -7.81 8.37
N VAL A 234 -9.30 -7.52 9.67
CA VAL A 234 -9.72 -6.19 10.14
C VAL A 234 -8.55 -5.22 10.05
N TYR A 235 -8.54 -4.41 8.98
CA TYR A 235 -7.59 -3.32 8.81
C TYR A 235 -8.10 -2.04 9.51
N ASP A 236 -7.58 -1.78 10.71
CA ASP A 236 -7.95 -0.64 11.56
C ASP A 236 -6.70 0.07 12.10
N PRO A 237 -5.98 0.84 11.26
CA PRO A 237 -4.75 1.52 11.68
C PRO A 237 -5.00 2.65 12.71
N LEU A 238 -6.24 3.14 12.84
CA LEU A 238 -6.62 4.15 13.84
C LEU A 238 -7.07 3.53 15.17
N GLY A 239 -7.25 2.21 15.23
CA GLY A 239 -7.71 1.51 16.43
C GLY A 239 -9.17 1.77 16.81
N ILE A 240 -10.01 2.25 15.90
CA ILE A 240 -11.42 2.62 16.14
C ILE A 240 -12.23 1.43 16.65
N VAL A 241 -12.02 0.23 16.09
CA VAL A 241 -12.74 -1.00 16.47
C VAL A 241 -11.94 -1.87 17.43
N SER A 242 -10.82 -1.37 17.96
CA SER A 242 -9.99 -2.11 18.91
C SER A 242 -10.74 -2.63 20.13
N PRO A 243 -11.68 -1.89 20.76
CA PRO A 243 -12.46 -2.41 21.89
C PRO A 243 -13.25 -3.69 21.55
N ALA A 244 -13.77 -3.80 20.32
CA ALA A 244 -14.46 -4.99 19.85
C ALA A 244 -13.48 -6.13 19.48
N LEU A 245 -12.27 -5.80 19.03
CA LEU A 245 -11.23 -6.78 18.68
C LEU A 245 -10.50 -7.37 19.88
N VAL A 246 -10.37 -6.64 21.00
CA VAL A 246 -9.61 -7.10 22.17
C VAL A 246 -10.11 -8.46 22.70
N PRO A 247 -11.42 -8.69 22.92
CA PRO A 247 -11.92 -10.01 23.32
C PRO A 247 -11.59 -11.12 22.32
N ALA A 248 -11.68 -10.82 21.02
CA ALA A 248 -11.36 -11.77 19.95
C ALA A 248 -9.86 -12.12 19.93
N LYS A 249 -8.98 -11.12 20.09
CA LYS A 249 -7.53 -11.30 20.18
C LYS A 249 -7.12 -12.07 21.44
N HIS A 250 -7.78 -11.82 22.56
CA HIS A 250 -7.57 -12.59 23.79
C HIS A 250 -7.99 -14.06 23.62
N LEU A 251 -9.11 -14.32 22.94
CA LEU A 251 -9.51 -15.70 22.60
C LEU A 251 -8.50 -16.37 21.67
N LEU A 252 -8.00 -15.65 20.66
CA LEU A 252 -6.97 -16.14 19.75
C LEU A 252 -5.72 -16.57 20.53
N GLN A 253 -5.28 -15.77 21.51
CA GLN A 253 -4.16 -16.13 22.38
C GLN A 253 -4.40 -17.49 23.09
N LYS A 254 -5.59 -17.70 23.69
CA LYS A 254 -5.94 -18.98 24.33
C LYS A 254 -5.88 -20.15 23.35
N VAL A 255 -6.35 -19.94 22.11
CA VAL A 255 -6.30 -20.97 21.06
C VAL A 255 -4.86 -21.31 20.68
N PHE A 256 -3.95 -20.34 20.71
CA PHE A 256 -2.52 -20.59 20.50
C PHE A 256 -1.90 -21.37 21.67
N GLU A 257 -2.19 -20.97 22.91
CA GLU A 257 -1.69 -21.63 24.13
C GLU A 257 -2.16 -23.09 24.25
N ALA A 258 -3.39 -23.37 23.82
CA ALA A 258 -3.94 -24.73 23.79
C ALA A 258 -3.36 -25.63 22.67
N ASN A 259 -2.43 -25.11 21.85
CA ASN A 259 -1.71 -25.86 20.81
C ASN A 259 -2.60 -26.64 19.81
N TYR A 260 -3.76 -26.08 19.43
CA TYR A 260 -4.60 -26.66 18.37
C TYR A 260 -3.85 -26.72 17.03
N LYS A 261 -4.09 -27.79 16.26
CA LYS A 261 -3.73 -27.86 14.84
C LYS A 261 -4.54 -26.83 14.05
N TRP A 262 -4.00 -26.35 12.93
CA TRP A 262 -4.58 -25.24 12.16
C TRP A 262 -6.04 -25.42 11.75
N ASP A 263 -6.38 -26.62 11.28
CA ASP A 263 -7.67 -26.92 10.63
C ASP A 263 -8.56 -27.85 11.46
N THR A 264 -8.17 -28.13 12.70
CA THR A 264 -8.98 -28.89 13.66
C THR A 264 -9.98 -27.96 14.36
N GLU A 265 -11.21 -28.41 14.53
CA GLU A 265 -12.22 -27.65 15.28
C GLU A 265 -11.79 -27.50 16.74
N VAL A 266 -11.98 -26.29 17.27
CA VAL A 266 -11.71 -25.97 18.67
C VAL A 266 -12.79 -26.56 19.60
N SER A 267 -12.50 -26.65 20.90
CA SER A 267 -13.48 -27.10 21.88
C SER A 267 -14.74 -26.22 21.91
N ASP A 268 -15.85 -26.79 22.39
CA ASP A 268 -17.14 -26.09 22.45
C ASP A 268 -17.10 -24.81 23.30
N ASP A 269 -16.26 -24.76 24.32
CA ASP A 269 -16.06 -23.55 25.14
C ASP A 269 -15.43 -22.40 24.34
N ILE A 270 -14.46 -22.71 23.47
CA ILE A 270 -13.86 -21.73 22.57
C ILE A 270 -14.87 -21.34 21.48
N LYS A 271 -15.66 -22.29 20.96
CA LYS A 271 -16.72 -21.99 19.98
C LYS A 271 -17.73 -20.99 20.53
N LYS A 272 -18.20 -21.19 21.77
CA LYS A 272 -19.13 -20.27 22.45
C LYS A 272 -18.53 -18.87 22.64
N GLN A 273 -17.28 -18.80 23.09
CA GLN A 273 -16.57 -17.52 23.23
C GLN A 273 -16.38 -16.81 21.88
N TRP A 274 -16.04 -17.58 20.82
CA TRP A 274 -15.88 -17.04 19.48
C TRP A 274 -17.19 -16.47 18.96
N GLN A 275 -18.30 -17.22 19.06
CA GLN A 275 -19.62 -16.76 18.63
C GLN A 275 -20.03 -15.47 19.34
N LYS A 276 -19.82 -15.37 20.66
CA LYS A 276 -20.08 -14.13 21.41
C LYS A 276 -19.26 -12.95 20.87
N ASN A 277 -17.97 -13.14 20.64
CA ASN A 277 -17.09 -12.08 20.13
C ASN A 277 -17.43 -11.71 18.67
N ASN A 278 -17.78 -12.71 17.85
CA ASN A 278 -18.14 -12.52 16.46
C ASN A 278 -19.45 -11.75 16.33
N VAL A 279 -20.44 -12.00 17.19
CA VAL A 279 -21.68 -11.20 17.25
C VAL A 279 -21.39 -9.73 17.55
N ILE A 280 -20.40 -9.42 18.41
CA ILE A 280 -20.00 -8.03 18.68
C ILE A 280 -19.39 -7.40 17.42
N LEU A 281 -18.55 -8.13 16.68
CA LEU A 281 -17.97 -7.65 15.43
C LEU A 281 -19.00 -7.48 14.32
N GLU A 282 -19.96 -8.41 14.21
CA GLU A 282 -21.05 -8.35 13.23
C GLU A 282 -22.09 -7.28 13.58
N GLY A 283 -22.31 -7.00 14.86
CA GLY A 283 -23.19 -5.92 15.31
C GLY A 283 -22.67 -4.51 15.00
N LEU A 284 -21.43 -4.39 14.51
CA LEU A 284 -20.82 -3.15 14.03
C LEU A 284 -20.92 -2.98 12.49
N LEU A 285 -21.46 -3.98 11.77
CA LEU A 285 -21.72 -3.93 10.32
C LEU A 285 -23.02 -3.17 10.01
#